data_AF-A0A4Y7K727-F1
#
_entry.id   AF-A0A4Y7K727-F1
#
_cell.length_a   1.000
_cell.length_b   1.000
_cell.length_c   1.000
_cell.angle_alpha   90.00
_cell.angle_beta   90.00
_cell.angle_gamma   90.00
#
_symmetry.space_group_name_H-M   'P 1'
#
loop_
_entity.id
_entity.type
_entity.pdbx_description
1 polymer ?
#
loop_
_entity_poly.entity_id
_entity_poly.type
_entity_poly.pdbx_seq_one_letter_code
_entity_poly.pdbx_strand_id
1 'polypeptide(L)'
;MANPKSKDADLRGLGIISMQTCLQNATSVHSYIAQLLKDRKTQPIAKSSIRSCLHEYRGAIRSVKKATASFKTKDFSSANIQMSAAMEASILCEYEFEEVLLGPALPSPLTKQNGDFFQLTGISLAITNMVK
;
A
#
# COMPACT_ATOMS: atom_id res chain seq x y z
N MET A 1 -16.63 -2.54 -3.32
CA MET A 1 -17.91 -2.84 -2.62
C MET A 1 -17.62 -2.94 -1.14
N ALA A 2 -18.50 -2.45 -0.28
CA ALA A 2 -18.33 -2.57 1.17
C ALA A 2 -18.29 -4.06 1.59
N ASN A 3 -17.49 -4.40 2.61
CA ASN A 3 -17.43 -5.76 3.10
C ASN A 3 -18.69 -6.06 3.95
N PRO A 4 -19.56 -7.00 3.57
CA PRO A 4 -20.80 -7.26 4.30
C PRO A 4 -20.58 -7.67 5.77
N LYS A 5 -19.38 -8.19 6.10
CA LYS A 5 -19.01 -8.55 7.47
C LYS A 5 -18.74 -7.34 8.37
N SER A 6 -18.68 -6.12 7.84
CA SER A 6 -18.41 -4.92 8.64
C SER A 6 -19.58 -4.49 9.51
N LYS A 7 -20.81 -4.90 9.17
CA LYS A 7 -22.04 -4.46 9.87
C LYS A 7 -22.03 -4.83 11.35
N ASP A 8 -21.56 -6.03 11.67
CA ASP A 8 -21.61 -6.61 13.01
C ASP A 8 -20.20 -6.76 13.63
N ALA A 9 -19.18 -6.12 13.03
CA ALA A 9 -17.80 -6.25 13.47
C ALA A 9 -17.49 -5.31 14.65
N ASP A 10 -16.80 -5.84 15.67
CA ASP A 10 -16.13 -5.04 16.68
C ASP A 10 -14.88 -4.34 16.09
N LEU A 11 -14.21 -3.49 16.88
CA LEU A 11 -13.01 -2.77 16.42
C LEU A 11 -11.91 -3.72 15.89
N ARG A 12 -11.79 -4.92 16.48
CA ARG A 12 -10.81 -5.92 16.01
C ARG A 12 -11.23 -6.53 14.68
N GLY A 13 -12.50 -6.86 14.51
CA GLY A 13 -13.08 -7.30 13.25
C GLY A 13 -12.90 -6.26 12.14
N LEU A 14 -13.17 -4.99 12.45
CA LEU A 14 -12.94 -3.86 11.54
C LEU A 14 -11.46 -3.71 11.19
N GLY A 15 -10.54 -3.91 12.15
CA GLY A 15 -9.10 -3.91 11.91
C GLY A 15 -8.68 -4.99 10.90
N ILE A 16 -9.17 -6.22 11.07
CA ILE A 16 -8.90 -7.32 10.14
C ILE A 16 -9.46 -7.01 8.74
N ILE A 17 -10.69 -6.50 8.66
CA ILE A 17 -11.33 -6.12 7.38
C ILE A 17 -10.53 -5.01 6.69
N SER A 18 -10.07 -4.01 7.44
CA SER A 18 -9.26 -2.90 6.94
C SER A 18 -7.93 -3.42 6.36
N MET A 19 -7.20 -4.26 7.09
CA MET A 19 -5.94 -4.83 6.62
C MET A 19 -6.12 -5.75 5.39
N GLN A 20 -7.23 -6.48 5.31
CA GLN A 20 -7.57 -7.25 4.11
C GLN A 20 -7.83 -6.35 2.89
N THR A 21 -8.47 -5.20 3.11
CA THR A 21 -8.70 -4.19 2.07
C THR A 21 -7.37 -3.60 1.59
N CYS A 22 -6.45 -3.27 2.49
CA CYS A 22 -5.08 -2.87 2.15
C CYS A 22 -4.37 -3.95 1.31
N LEU A 23 -4.47 -5.23 1.69
CA LEU A 23 -3.83 -6.33 0.96
C LEU A 23 -4.35 -6.45 -0.47
N GLN A 24 -5.67 -6.37 -0.65
CA GLN A 24 -6.31 -6.41 -1.97
C GLN A 24 -5.88 -5.22 -2.82
N ASN A 25 -5.88 -4.02 -2.26
CA ASN A 25 -5.45 -2.81 -2.95
C ASN A 25 -3.97 -2.91 -3.36
N ALA A 26 -3.05 -3.22 -2.44
CA ALA A 26 -1.62 -3.37 -2.75
C ALA A 26 -1.37 -4.41 -3.84
N THR A 27 -2.10 -5.54 -3.83
CA THR A 27 -1.99 -6.59 -4.86
C THR A 27 -2.49 -6.08 -6.22
N SER A 28 -3.58 -5.31 -6.22
CA SER A 28 -4.11 -4.68 -7.43
C SER A 28 -3.13 -3.67 -8.01
N VAL A 29 -2.56 -2.80 -7.17
CA VAL A 29 -1.58 -1.79 -7.60
C VAL A 29 -0.31 -2.46 -8.12
N HIS A 30 0.23 -3.46 -7.42
CA HIS A 30 1.37 -4.25 -7.90
C HIS A 30 1.11 -4.87 -9.29
N SER A 31 -0.10 -5.40 -9.51
CA SER A 31 -0.49 -5.99 -10.80
C SER A 31 -0.59 -4.92 -11.90
N TYR A 32 -1.13 -3.75 -11.57
CA TYR A 32 -1.21 -2.61 -12.47
C TYR A 32 0.19 -2.09 -12.87
N ILE A 33 1.11 -1.94 -11.91
CA ILE A 33 2.51 -1.58 -12.17
C ILE A 33 3.18 -2.58 -13.11
N ALA A 34 2.95 -3.88 -12.90
CA ALA A 34 3.49 -4.92 -13.77
C ALA A 34 2.94 -4.84 -15.21
N GLN A 35 1.71 -4.35 -15.40
CA GLN A 35 1.15 -4.07 -16.73
C GLN A 35 1.80 -2.83 -17.36
N LEU A 36 2.00 -1.75 -16.60
CA LEU A 36 2.68 -0.54 -17.08
C LEU A 36 4.09 -0.81 -17.61
N LEU A 37 4.82 -1.75 -17.01
CA LEU A 37 6.16 -2.15 -17.49
C LEU A 37 6.14 -2.88 -18.83
N LYS A 38 5.02 -3.52 -19.18
CA LYS A 38 4.85 -4.22 -20.45
C LYS A 38 4.43 -3.28 -21.58
N ASP A 39 3.92 -2.08 -21.24
CA ASP A 39 3.56 -1.08 -22.24
C ASP A 39 4.82 -0.54 -22.93
N ARG A 40 4.83 -0.62 -24.26
CA ARG A 40 5.93 -0.15 -25.11
C ARG A 40 5.96 1.38 -25.19
N LYS A 41 4.85 2.06 -24.88
CA LYS A 41 4.73 3.53 -24.88
C LYS A 41 5.34 4.18 -23.64
N THR A 42 5.62 3.42 -22.58
CA THR A 42 6.23 3.94 -21.36
C THR A 42 7.67 4.39 -21.62
N GLN A 43 7.97 5.65 -21.32
CA GLN A 43 9.30 6.23 -21.50
C GLN A 43 10.37 5.49 -20.67
N PRO A 44 11.63 5.40 -21.14
CA PRO A 44 12.68 4.67 -20.43
C PRO A 44 12.92 5.13 -18.99
N ILE A 45 12.92 6.46 -18.75
CA ILE A 45 13.09 7.04 -17.40
C ILE A 45 11.95 6.58 -16.48
N ALA A 46 10.71 6.65 -16.95
CA ALA A 46 9.56 6.15 -16.21
C ALA A 46 9.65 4.63 -15.93
N LYS A 47 10.30 3.83 -16.79
CA LYS A 47 10.45 2.38 -16.54
C LYS A 47 11.32 2.06 -15.32
N SER A 48 12.30 2.90 -14.99
CA SER A 48 13.12 2.69 -13.78
C SER A 48 12.26 2.92 -12.53
N SER A 49 11.64 4.10 -12.42
CA SER A 49 10.74 4.46 -11.31
C SER A 49 9.60 3.44 -11.15
N ILE A 50 9.00 2.98 -12.25
CA ILE A 50 7.94 1.95 -12.21
C ILE A 50 8.49 0.60 -11.70
N ARG A 51 9.74 0.22 -11.99
CA ARG A 51 10.35 -0.99 -11.42
C ARG A 51 10.62 -0.85 -9.92
N SER A 52 11.07 0.31 -9.46
CA SER A 52 11.22 0.60 -8.03
C SER A 52 9.87 0.46 -7.31
N CYS A 53 8.82 1.11 -7.83
CA CYS A 53 7.45 0.96 -7.32
C CYS A 53 6.98 -0.50 -7.28
N LEU A 54 7.32 -1.32 -8.28
CA LEU A 54 6.98 -2.74 -8.28
C LEU A 54 7.63 -3.47 -7.08
N HIS A 55 8.88 -3.14 -6.77
CA HIS A 55 9.58 -3.68 -5.60
C HIS A 55 8.90 -3.24 -4.30
N GLU A 56 8.60 -1.95 -4.16
CA GLU A 56 7.97 -1.36 -2.98
C GLU A 56 6.62 -2.00 -2.69
N TYR A 57 5.74 -2.12 -3.68
CA TYR A 57 4.43 -2.75 -3.49
C TYR A 57 4.52 -4.25 -3.19
N ARG A 58 5.54 -4.95 -3.71
CA ARG A 58 5.83 -6.33 -3.29
C ARG A 58 6.24 -6.40 -1.82
N GLY A 59 6.97 -5.39 -1.34
CA GLY A 59 7.27 -5.15 0.07
C GLY A 59 6.02 -4.94 0.90
N ALA A 60 5.18 -3.98 0.50
CA ALA A 60 3.91 -3.67 1.17
C ALA A 60 3.01 -4.89 1.34
N ILE A 61 2.87 -5.73 0.30
CA ILE A 61 2.09 -6.98 0.38
C ILE A 61 2.61 -7.90 1.50
N ARG A 62 3.94 -8.03 1.66
CA ARG A 62 4.53 -8.82 2.75
C ARG A 62 4.25 -8.18 4.10
N SER A 63 4.42 -6.86 4.20
CA SER A 63 4.21 -6.10 5.44
C SER A 63 2.75 -6.16 5.90
N VAL A 64 1.77 -5.99 5.00
CA VAL A 64 0.34 -6.13 5.35
C VAL A 64 0.01 -7.55 5.82
N LYS A 65 0.58 -8.60 5.21
CA LYS A 65 0.39 -9.99 5.68
C LYS A 65 0.94 -10.20 7.09
N LYS A 66 2.14 -9.69 7.37
CA LYS A 66 2.75 -9.74 8.71
C LYS A 66 1.92 -8.96 9.72
N ALA A 67 1.51 -7.74 9.38
CA ALA A 67 0.65 -6.91 10.22
C ALA A 67 -0.65 -7.63 10.58
N THR A 68 -1.29 -8.26 9.58
CA THR A 68 -2.53 -9.04 9.80
C THR A 68 -2.31 -10.21 10.73
N ALA A 69 -1.17 -10.91 10.63
CA ALA A 69 -0.83 -12.03 11.52
C ALA A 69 -0.63 -11.54 12.97
N SER A 70 0.18 -10.50 13.18
CA SER A 70 0.41 -9.89 14.50
C SER A 70 -0.88 -9.34 15.12
N PHE A 71 -1.73 -8.68 14.31
CA PHE A 71 -3.00 -8.15 14.77
C PHE A 71 -3.95 -9.26 15.29
N LYS A 72 -3.98 -10.40 14.60
CA LYS A 72 -4.78 -11.56 15.03
C LYS A 72 -4.31 -12.13 16.36
N THR A 73 -3.00 -12.12 16.62
CA THR A 73 -2.40 -12.56 17.90
C THR A 73 -2.37 -11.45 18.96
N LYS A 74 -3.03 -10.30 18.71
CA LYS A 74 -3.08 -9.12 19.59
C LYS A 74 -1.71 -8.45 19.84
N ASP A 75 -0.71 -8.77 19.01
CA ASP A 75 0.54 -8.02 18.97
C ASP A 75 0.34 -6.75 18.12
N PHE A 76 -0.37 -5.78 18.71
CA PHE A 76 -0.73 -4.53 18.03
C PHE A 76 0.48 -3.63 17.79
N SER A 77 1.53 -3.76 18.59
CA SER A 77 2.78 -3.03 18.38
C SER A 77 3.45 -3.46 17.08
N SER A 78 3.67 -4.76 16.89
CA SER A 78 4.21 -5.28 15.64
C SER A 78 3.26 -5.03 14.46
N ALA A 79 1.95 -5.15 14.67
CA ALA A 79 0.97 -4.85 13.63
C ALA A 79 1.07 -3.40 13.14
N ASN A 80 1.21 -2.44 14.06
CA ASN A 80 1.38 -1.03 13.74
C ASN A 80 2.67 -0.80 12.95
N ILE A 81 3.81 -1.31 13.43
CA ILE A 81 5.12 -1.19 12.73
C ILE A 81 5.02 -1.72 11.29
N GLN A 82 4.44 -2.91 11.11
CA GLN A 82 4.33 -3.51 9.79
C GLN A 82 3.33 -2.77 8.88
N MET A 83 2.28 -2.16 9.44
CA MET A 83 1.34 -1.37 8.64
C MET A 83 1.94 -0.01 8.23
N SER A 84 2.74 0.63 9.11
CA SER A 84 3.51 1.84 8.77
C SER A 84 4.52 1.55 7.65
N ALA A 85 5.24 0.42 7.74
CA ALA A 85 6.14 -0.02 6.67
C ALA A 85 5.39 -0.32 5.36
N ALA A 86 4.12 -0.74 5.42
CA ALA A 86 3.31 -0.88 4.21
C ALA A 86 2.91 0.47 3.62
N MET A 87 2.52 1.43 4.46
CA MET A 87 2.16 2.79 4.07
C MET A 87 3.31 3.51 3.36
N GLU A 88 4.55 3.34 3.84
CA GLU A 88 5.76 3.93 3.26
C GLU A 88 5.95 3.58 1.78
N ALA A 89 5.54 2.39 1.33
CA ALA A 89 5.66 2.01 -0.07
C ALA A 89 4.92 2.95 -1.03
N SER A 90 3.77 3.51 -0.61
CA SER A 90 3.03 4.49 -1.42
C SER A 90 3.78 5.83 -1.54
N ILE A 91 4.43 6.24 -0.46
CA ILE A 91 5.18 7.50 -0.37
C ILE A 91 6.45 7.39 -1.22
N LEU A 92 7.24 6.33 -1.00
CA LEU A 92 8.47 6.07 -1.74
C LEU A 92 8.20 5.93 -3.24
N CYS A 93 7.12 5.23 -3.62
CA CYS A 93 6.77 5.10 -5.03
C CYS A 93 6.43 6.45 -5.68
N GLU A 94 5.81 7.40 -4.97
CA GLU A 94 5.56 8.73 -5.52
C GLU A 94 6.86 9.53 -5.67
N TYR A 95 7.75 9.46 -4.66
CA TYR A 95 9.06 10.11 -4.70
C TYR A 95 9.94 9.66 -5.88
N GLU A 96 9.82 8.41 -6.33
CA GLU A 96 10.55 7.91 -7.51
C GLU A 96 10.21 8.67 -8.83
N PHE A 97 9.10 9.41 -8.87
CA PHE A 97 8.72 10.26 -10.01
C PHE A 97 9.02 11.76 -9.78
N GLU A 98 9.22 12.16 -8.52
CA GLU A 98 9.66 13.51 -8.14
C GLU A 98 11.19 13.65 -8.25
N GLU A 99 11.95 12.61 -7.91
CA GLU A 99 13.42 12.56 -7.96
C GLU A 99 13.99 12.36 -9.38
N VAL A 100 13.50 13.10 -10.37
CA VAL A 100 14.21 13.20 -11.67
C VAL A 100 15.31 14.25 -11.52
N LEU A 101 16.43 13.86 -10.92
CA LEU A 101 17.60 14.71 -10.59
C LEU A 101 18.16 15.57 -11.75
N LEU A 102 17.76 15.35 -12.99
CA LEU A 102 18.29 16.02 -14.19
C LEU A 102 17.21 16.41 -15.22
N GLY A 103 15.92 16.44 -14.86
CA GLY A 103 14.84 16.74 -15.81
C GLY A 103 13.54 17.24 -15.14
N PRO A 104 12.54 17.68 -15.93
CA PRO A 104 11.24 18.06 -15.38
C PRO A 104 10.58 16.85 -14.71
N ALA A 105 9.95 17.09 -13.55
CA ALA A 105 9.19 16.07 -12.82
C ALA A 105 8.24 15.35 -13.77
N LEU A 106 8.27 14.02 -13.74
CA LEU A 106 7.36 13.20 -14.55
C LEU A 106 6.07 13.02 -13.77
N PRO A 107 4.89 13.27 -14.36
CA PRO A 107 3.64 12.96 -13.68
C PRO A 107 3.59 11.46 -13.38
N SER A 108 3.45 11.12 -12.10
CA SER A 108 3.35 9.73 -11.65
C SER A 108 2.08 9.08 -12.23
N PRO A 109 2.18 7.95 -12.95
CA PRO A 109 1.02 7.20 -13.41
C PRO A 109 0.30 6.46 -12.27
N LEU A 110 0.79 6.63 -11.02
CA LEU A 110 0.36 5.92 -9.82
C LEU A 110 -0.15 6.85 -8.72
N THR A 111 -0.17 8.18 -8.91
CA THR A 111 -0.57 9.15 -7.87
C THR A 111 -1.88 8.79 -7.19
N LYS A 112 -2.90 8.41 -7.97
CA LYS A 112 -4.20 7.99 -7.41
C LYS A 112 -4.08 6.72 -6.58
N GLN A 113 -3.42 5.69 -7.12
CA GLN A 113 -3.23 4.40 -6.49
C GLN A 113 -2.42 4.52 -5.19
N ASN A 114 -1.37 5.33 -5.20
CA ASN A 114 -0.53 5.65 -4.05
C ASN A 114 -1.35 6.37 -2.98
N GLY A 115 -2.11 7.41 -3.36
CA GLY A 115 -2.99 8.13 -2.44
C GLY A 115 -4.07 7.25 -1.81
N ASP A 116 -4.74 6.41 -2.62
CA ASP A 116 -5.74 5.46 -2.13
C ASP A 116 -5.12 4.47 -1.12
N PHE A 117 -3.94 3.92 -1.44
CA PHE A 117 -3.27 2.97 -0.57
C PHE A 117 -2.81 3.62 0.75
N PHE A 118 -2.24 4.82 0.69
CA PHE A 118 -1.85 5.63 1.86
C PHE A 118 -3.02 5.83 2.83
N GLN A 119 -4.18 6.23 2.30
CA GLN A 119 -5.38 6.46 3.12
C GLN A 119 -5.90 5.16 3.73
N LEU A 120 -5.93 4.06 2.96
CA LEU A 120 -6.33 2.74 3.47
C LEU A 120 -5.43 2.28 4.62
N THR A 121 -4.11 2.41 4.47
CA THR A 121 -3.17 2.07 5.55
C THR A 121 -3.32 2.99 6.76
N GLY A 122 -3.61 4.28 6.55
CA GLY A 122 -3.93 5.22 7.63
C GLY A 122 -5.15 4.80 8.44
N ILE A 123 -6.22 4.34 7.79
CA ILE A 123 -7.40 3.78 8.47
C ILE A 123 -7.03 2.54 9.29
N SER A 124 -6.25 1.62 8.72
CA SER A 124 -5.78 0.42 9.44
C SER A 124 -4.94 0.77 10.67
N LEU A 125 -4.06 1.77 10.57
CA LEU A 125 -3.24 2.27 11.68
C LEU A 125 -4.10 2.90 12.78
N ALA A 126 -5.07 3.74 12.41
CA ALA A 126 -6.00 4.36 13.35
C ALA A 126 -6.77 3.29 14.14
N ILE A 127 -7.31 2.26 13.46
CA ILE A 127 -7.99 1.14 14.14
C ILE A 127 -7.04 0.39 15.06
N THR A 128 -5.80 0.14 14.62
CA THR A 128 -4.78 -0.54 15.43
C THR A 128 -4.48 0.23 16.72
N ASN A 129 -4.44 1.56 16.68
CA ASN A 129 -4.24 2.39 17.86
C ASN A 129 -5.44 2.42 18.81
N MET A 130 -6.66 2.23 18.31
CA MET A 130 -7.87 2.16 19.16
C MET A 130 -7.99 0.85 19.95
N VAL A 131 -7.29 -0.20 19.54
CA VAL A 131 -7.30 -1.52 20.20
C VAL A 131 -5.99 -1.86 20.91
N LYS A 132 -5.00 -0.97 20.83
CA LYS A 132 -3.68 -1.12 21.46
C LYS A 132 -3.75 -0.94 22.96
#